data_AF-A0A090MNR3-F1
#
_entry.id   AF-A0A090MNR3-F1
#
_cell.length_a   1.000
_cell.length_b   1.000
_cell.length_c   1.000
_cell.angle_alpha   90.00
_cell.angle_beta   90.00
_cell.angle_gamma   90.00
#
_symmetry.space_group_name_H-M   'P 1'
#
loop_
_entity.id
_entity.type
_entity.pdbx_description
1 polymer ?
#
loop_
_entity_poly.entity_id
_entity_poly.type
_entity_poly.pdbx_seq_one_letter_code
_entity_poly.pdbx_strand_id
1 'polypeptide(L)' 'MDATAFALARENSLPIIVFSIAESGSIGAILDGTGNGTIVAG' A
#
# COMPACT_ATOMS: atom_id res chain seq x y z
N MET A 1 4.62 9.73 1.75
CA MET A 1 5.42 9.35 0.56
C MET A 1 5.81 10.63 -0.15
N ASP A 2 7.07 10.77 -0.54
CA ASP A 2 7.54 11.91 -1.33
C ASP A 2 7.32 11.67 -2.84
N ALA A 3 7.43 12.74 -3.64
CA ALA A 3 7.17 12.69 -5.07
C ALA A 3 8.14 11.79 -5.86
N THR A 4 9.41 11.71 -5.44
CA THR A 4 10.44 10.90 -6.09
C THR A 4 10.15 9.41 -5.89
N ALA A 5 9.82 9.01 -4.67
CA ALA A 5 9.44 7.64 -4.36
C ALA A 5 8.17 7.20 -5.12
N PHE A 6 7.18 8.09 -5.25
CA PHE A 6 5.97 7.82 -6.02
C PHE A 6 6.25 7.66 -7.52
N ALA A 7 7.08 8.55 -8.11
CA ALA A 7 7.48 8.47 -9.50
C ALA A 7 8.20 7.15 -9.81
N LEU A 8 9.18 6.77 -8.97
CA LEU A 8 9.92 5.52 -9.12
C LEU A 8 9.00 4.29 -9.05
N ALA A 9 8.04 4.29 -8.13
CA ALA A 9 7.08 3.20 -8.00
C ALA A 9 6.21 3.06 -9.25
N ARG A 10 5.72 4.19 -9.80
CA ARG A 10 4.96 4.22 -11.04
C ARG A 10 5.76 3.74 -12.25
N GLU A 11 6.99 4.22 -12.41
CA GLU A 11 7.87 3.84 -13.54
C GLU A 11 8.18 2.34 -13.57
N ASN A 12 8.20 1.68 -12.41
CA ASN A 12 8.48 0.25 -12.28
C ASN A 12 7.21 -0.60 -12.11
N SER A 13 6.02 0.00 -12.25
CA SER A 13 4.73 -0.66 -12.01
C SER A 13 4.67 -1.37 -10.64
N LEU A 14 5.28 -0.77 -9.62
CA LEU A 14 5.29 -1.27 -8.24
C LEU A 14 3.98 -0.86 -7.55
N PRO A 15 3.09 -1.82 -7.22
CA PRO A 15 1.85 -1.52 -6.51
C PRO A 15 2.15 -1.06 -5.07
N ILE A 16 1.46 -0.01 -4.64
CA ILE A 16 1.58 0.53 -3.27
C ILE A 16 0.29 0.22 -2.52
N ILE A 17 0.42 -0.34 -1.30
CA ILE A 17 -0.71 -0.60 -0.42
C ILE A 17 -0.57 0.29 0.82
N VAL A 18 -1.52 1.21 0.99
CA VAL A 18 -1.56 2.14 2.12
C VAL A 18 -2.58 1.64 3.13
N PHE A 19 -2.14 1.38 4.36
CA PHE A 19 -2.99 0.89 5.45
C PHE A 19 -2.51 1.44 6.80
N SER A 20 -3.34 1.31 7.83
CA SER A 20 -2.98 1.70 9.21
C SER A 20 -2.28 0.55 9.94
N ILE A 21 -1.05 0.76 10.41
CA ILE A 21 -0.32 -0.21 11.24
C ILE A 21 -0.72 -0.16 12.72
N ALA A 22 -1.45 0.88 13.15
CA ALA A 22 -1.86 1.04 14.55
C ALA A 22 -2.87 -0.04 14.99
N GLU A 23 -3.67 -0.52 14.05
CA GLU A 23 -4.61 -1.60 14.27
C GLU A 23 -3.86 -2.95 14.27
N SER A 24 -4.01 -3.70 15.36
CA SER A 24 -3.38 -5.01 15.50
C SER A 24 -3.90 -5.98 14.45
N GLY A 25 -3.01 -6.69 13.77
CA GLY A 25 -3.39 -7.65 12.73
C GLY A 25 -3.68 -7.02 11.35
N SER A 26 -3.57 -5.70 11.18
CA SER A 26 -3.80 -5.03 9.89
C SER A 26 -3.00 -5.62 8.74
N ILE A 27 -1.73 -5.96 8.95
CA ILE A 27 -0.89 -6.57 7.91
C ILE A 27 -1.49 -7.88 7.40
N GLY A 28 -1.94 -8.75 8.31
CA GLY A 28 -2.55 -10.03 7.93
C GLY A 28 -3.86 -9.81 7.18
N ALA A 29 -4.72 -8.92 7.68
CA ALA A 29 -5.99 -8.59 7.04
C ALA A 29 -5.81 -7.99 5.63
N ILE A 30 -4.82 -7.13 5.43
CA ILE A 30 -4.48 -6.55 4.13
C ILE A 30 -4.01 -7.63 3.15
N LEU A 31 -3.17 -8.57 3.60
CA LEU A 31 -2.71 -9.68 2.77
C LEU A 31 -3.83 -10.69 2.43
N ASP A 32 -4.81 -10.83 3.33
CA ASP A 32 -6.02 -11.65 3.14
C ASP A 32 -7.09 -10.96 2.28
N GLY A 33 -6.95 -9.66 2.01
CA GLY A 33 -7.92 -8.86 1.23
C GLY A 33 -9.15 -8.43 2.03
N THR A 34 -9.20 -8.71 3.33
CA THR A 34 -10.27 -8.33 4.26
C THR A 34 -9.95 -7.05 5.04
N GLY A 35 -8.72 -6.55 4.93
CA GLY A 35 -8.22 -5.37 5.62
C GLY A 35 -8.54 -4.04 4.92
N ASN A 36 -8.59 -2.98 5.73
CA ASN A 36 -8.88 -1.64 5.25
C ASN A 36 -7.61 -0.96 4.74
N GLY A 37 -7.53 -0.76 3.42
CA GLY A 37 -6.41 -0.06 2.81
C GLY A 37 -6.75 0.47 1.42
N THR A 38 -5.86 1.30 0.90
CA THR A 38 -5.95 1.85 -0.45
C THR A 38 -4.85 1.24 -1.30
N ILE A 39 -5.25 0.61 -2.40
CA ILE A 39 -4.32 0.13 -3.43
C ILE A 39 -4.12 1.27 -4.42
N VAL A 40 -2.86 1.66 -4.62
CA VAL A 40 -2.47 2.61 -5.66
C VAL A 40 -1.66 1.83 -6.69
N ALA A 41 -2.25 1.67 -7.87
CA ALA A 41 -1.63 1.08 -9.05
C ALA A 41 -1.87 2.03 -10.23
N GLY A 42 -0.85 2.22 -11.08
CA GLY A 42 -0.88 3.13 -12.22
C GLY A 42 0.16 2.78 -13.26
#